data_AF-A0A0F9IV69-F1
#
_entry.id   AF-A0A0F9IV69-F1
#
_cell.length_a   1.000
_cell.length_b   1.000
_cell.length_c   1.000
_cell.angle_alpha   90.00
_cell.angle_beta   90.00
_cell.angle_gamma   90.00
#
_symmetry.space_group_name_H-M   'P 1'
#
loop_
_entity.id
_entity.type
_entity.pdbx_description
1 polymer ?
#
loop_
_entity_poly.entity_id
_entity_poly.type
_entity_poly.pdbx_seq_one_letter_code
_entity_poly.pdbx_strand_id
1 'polypeptide(L)'
;ELAIKAISPTNYQHSVQAHEKLALNFARNELIENEESTKDLLLFIYKIEELMSAEKDRFNIDEALTVLRLLSTKKIDIMSVYDKKIIPLSSEKLVSFRDLIDKPNRGILFGKKSVWSDDCIRQDYRVISVKIKRELLRIKTNFNLEKLEFLDKTVKELSRRGYHKRLQLTDLKKNHQYYYMMQELNEYIFGRLYNHDEDDDVREISLGISDIANAWTDGWSYITVSRPTIEGLQNKEEAIVNLWEILCHEYSHTTNNTKEDQHNYSFYDNYHDIVSKTLSSLSHCMKYISRKFLKEKYNF
;
A
#
# COMPACT_ATOMS: atom_id res chain seq x y z
N GLU A 1 36.12 -28.41 7.47
CA GLU A 1 35.42 -29.70 7.28
C GLU A 1 34.89 -30.33 8.57
N LEU A 2 35.58 -30.23 9.72
CA LEU A 2 35.10 -30.81 10.99
C LEU A 2 33.88 -30.11 11.62
N ALA A 3 33.67 -28.81 11.39
CA ALA A 3 32.55 -28.06 11.99
C ALA A 3 31.18 -28.29 11.31
N ILE A 4 31.15 -28.75 10.06
CA ILE A 4 29.90 -28.87 9.27
C ILE A 4 29.18 -30.20 9.54
N LYS A 5 29.85 -31.19 10.17
CA LYS A 5 29.24 -32.47 10.53
C LYS A 5 28.44 -32.46 11.84
N ALA A 6 28.46 -31.35 12.60
CA ALA A 6 27.91 -31.30 13.96
C ALA A 6 26.47 -30.76 14.06
N ILE A 7 25.86 -30.32 12.95
CA ILE A 7 24.53 -29.68 12.96
C ILE A 7 23.51 -30.56 12.21
N SER A 8 23.38 -31.80 12.64
CA SER A 8 22.20 -32.62 12.36
C SER A 8 21.45 -32.82 13.68
N PRO A 9 20.12 -32.65 13.73
CA PRO A 9 19.35 -32.79 14.97
C PRO A 9 19.30 -34.28 15.33
N THR A 10 20.30 -34.73 16.08
CA THR A 10 20.30 -36.09 16.60
C THR A 10 19.57 -36.07 17.95
N ASN A 11 18.48 -36.83 18.02
CA ASN A 11 17.81 -37.17 19.28
C ASN A 11 18.79 -37.98 20.16
N TYR A 12 19.69 -37.31 20.87
CA TYR A 12 20.71 -37.98 21.68
C TYR A 12 20.25 -38.17 23.12
N GLN A 13 19.76 -39.39 23.39
CA GLN A 13 19.77 -40.03 24.71
C GLN A 13 21.20 -40.51 25.07
N HIS A 14 22.21 -39.67 24.90
CA HIS A 14 23.57 -40.03 25.32
C HIS A 14 23.89 -39.35 26.65
N SER A 15 23.92 -40.18 27.69
CA SER A 15 24.61 -39.91 28.94
C SER A 15 26.08 -39.63 28.61
N VAL A 16 26.44 -38.34 28.54
CA VAL A 16 27.83 -37.87 28.43
C VAL A 16 28.65 -38.59 29.51
N GLN A 17 29.67 -39.32 29.11
CA GLN A 17 30.45 -40.10 30.07
C GLN A 17 31.16 -39.13 31.04
N ALA A 18 31.35 -39.55 32.29
CA ALA A 18 31.89 -38.67 33.34
C ALA A 18 33.21 -37.97 32.95
N HIS A 19 34.04 -38.64 32.15
CA HIS A 19 35.31 -38.11 31.64
C HIS A 19 35.12 -36.97 30.62
N GLU A 20 34.13 -37.07 29.73
CA GLU A 20 33.79 -36.03 28.76
C GLU A 20 33.20 -34.80 29.46
N LYS A 21 32.40 -35.02 30.51
CA LYS A 21 31.85 -33.94 31.34
C LYS A 21 32.93 -33.20 32.12
N LEU A 22 33.96 -33.92 32.58
CA LEU A 22 35.13 -33.35 33.24
C LEU A 22 35.95 -32.50 32.24
N ALA A 23 36.21 -33.03 31.05
CA ALA A 23 36.92 -32.32 29.98
C ALA A 23 36.17 -31.05 29.53
N LEU A 24 34.83 -31.11 29.41
CA LEU A 24 33.98 -29.95 29.14
C LEU A 24 34.06 -28.89 30.24
N ASN A 25 34.09 -29.30 31.51
CA ASN A 25 34.23 -28.38 32.63
C ASN A 25 35.62 -27.73 32.68
N PHE A 26 36.69 -28.47 32.36
CA PHE A 26 38.03 -27.90 32.25
C PHE A 26 38.13 -26.92 31.08
N ALA A 27 37.63 -27.27 29.89
CA ALA A 27 37.57 -26.36 28.76
C ALA A 27 36.73 -25.11 29.07
N ARG A 28 35.63 -25.26 29.81
CA ARG A 28 34.81 -24.12 30.27
C ARG A 28 35.57 -23.24 31.26
N ASN A 29 36.27 -23.82 32.23
CA ASN A 29 37.05 -23.04 33.21
C ASN A 29 38.24 -22.36 32.53
N GLU A 30 38.91 -23.03 31.60
CA GLU A 30 39.98 -22.46 30.79
C GLU A 30 39.47 -21.30 29.91
N LEU A 31 38.27 -21.41 29.33
CA LEU A 31 37.60 -20.30 28.63
C LEU A 31 37.14 -19.17 29.56
N ILE A 32 37.03 -19.39 30.87
CA ILE A 32 36.68 -18.36 31.85
C ILE A 32 37.94 -17.69 32.41
N GLU A 33 39.02 -18.46 32.58
CA GLU A 33 40.27 -18.02 33.23
C GLU A 33 41.28 -17.45 32.23
N ASN A 34 41.25 -17.87 30.96
CA ASN A 34 42.16 -17.41 29.92
C ASN A 34 41.49 -16.37 29.00
N GLU A 35 41.70 -15.09 29.31
CA GLU A 35 41.20 -13.94 28.51
C GLU A 35 41.52 -14.06 27.01
N GLU A 36 42.65 -14.66 26.65
CA GLU A 36 43.10 -14.79 25.26
C GLU A 36 42.30 -15.87 24.51
N SER A 37 42.07 -17.03 25.14
CA SER A 37 41.22 -18.10 24.59
C SER A 37 39.75 -17.66 24.48
N THR A 38 39.23 -16.91 25.45
CA THR A 38 37.88 -16.31 25.36
C THR A 38 37.78 -15.34 24.20
N LYS A 39 38.82 -14.51 24.01
CA LYS A 39 38.89 -13.54 22.92
C LYS A 39 38.93 -14.22 21.56
N ASP A 40 39.68 -15.30 21.41
CA ASP A 40 39.74 -16.07 20.16
C ASP A 40 38.41 -16.78 19.84
N LEU A 41 37.74 -17.35 20.85
CA LEU A 41 36.41 -17.93 20.68
C LEU A 41 35.38 -16.87 20.29
N LEU A 42 35.41 -15.71 20.94
CA LEU A 42 34.57 -14.58 20.58
C LEU A 42 34.87 -14.12 19.15
N LEU A 43 36.13 -14.00 18.75
CA LEU A 43 36.54 -13.64 17.39
C LEU A 43 36.02 -14.66 16.36
N PHE A 44 36.06 -15.95 16.69
CA PHE A 44 35.52 -17.02 15.85
C PHE A 44 33.99 -16.97 15.74
N ILE A 45 33.28 -16.73 16.85
CA ILE A 45 31.83 -16.51 16.85
C ILE A 45 31.49 -15.28 16.01
N TYR A 46 32.20 -14.17 16.19
CA TYR A 46 32.07 -12.97 15.36
C TYR A 46 32.27 -13.27 13.87
N LYS A 47 33.28 -14.09 13.53
CA LYS A 47 33.56 -14.48 12.15
C LYS A 47 32.49 -15.40 11.57
N ILE A 48 31.92 -16.29 12.37
CA ILE A 48 30.74 -17.09 11.99
C ILE A 48 29.53 -16.18 11.81
N GLU A 49 29.27 -15.25 12.73
CA GLU A 49 28.18 -14.28 12.60
C GLU A 49 28.35 -13.41 11.35
N GLU A 50 29.56 -12.96 11.06
CA GLU A 50 29.93 -12.23 9.86
C GLU A 50 29.67 -13.06 8.60
N LEU A 51 30.18 -14.30 8.53
CA LEU A 51 29.97 -15.22 7.41
C LEU A 51 28.51 -15.60 7.22
N MET A 52 27.80 -15.91 8.32
CA MET A 52 26.37 -16.19 8.30
C MET A 52 25.57 -14.98 7.83
N SER A 53 26.11 -13.78 8.00
CA SER A 53 25.44 -12.54 7.67
C SER A 53 25.78 -11.95 6.29
N ALA A 54 26.62 -12.64 5.51
CA ALA A 54 26.98 -12.23 4.16
C ALA A 54 25.79 -12.25 3.18
N GLU A 55 24.77 -13.06 3.44
CA GLU A 55 23.54 -13.08 2.64
C GLU A 55 22.58 -11.96 3.06
N LYS A 56 22.40 -10.97 2.17
CA LYS A 56 21.60 -9.76 2.40
C LYS A 56 20.12 -10.02 2.72
N ASP A 57 19.58 -11.16 2.29
CA ASP A 57 18.15 -11.46 2.23
C ASP A 57 17.71 -12.64 3.13
N ARG A 58 18.58 -13.12 4.01
CA ARG A 58 18.33 -14.37 4.75
C ARG A 58 17.34 -14.25 5.91
N PHE A 59 17.16 -13.06 6.47
CA PHE A 59 16.45 -12.91 7.73
C PHE A 59 14.96 -13.13 7.55
N ASN A 60 14.35 -13.90 8.44
CA ASN A 60 12.91 -13.83 8.65
C ASN A 60 12.57 -12.69 9.64
N ILE A 61 11.27 -12.41 9.82
CA ILE A 61 10.82 -11.31 10.67
C ILE A 61 11.28 -11.50 12.13
N ASP A 62 11.22 -12.72 12.68
CA ASP A 62 11.56 -12.98 14.08
C ASP A 62 13.07 -12.86 14.35
N GLU A 63 13.90 -13.31 13.41
CA GLU A 63 15.35 -13.11 13.45
C GLU A 63 15.71 -11.63 13.35
N ALA A 64 15.09 -10.91 12.41
CA ALA A 64 15.27 -9.47 12.26
C ALA A 64 14.92 -8.71 13.55
N LEU A 65 13.82 -9.08 14.23
CA LEU A 65 13.44 -8.52 15.53
C LEU A 65 14.51 -8.76 16.60
N THR A 66 15.11 -9.95 16.61
CA THR A 66 16.17 -10.30 17.56
C THR A 66 17.41 -9.44 17.33
N VAL A 67 17.83 -9.28 16.07
CA VAL A 67 18.95 -8.40 15.69
C VAL A 67 18.67 -6.95 16.08
N LEU A 68 17.48 -6.42 15.82
CA LEU A 68 17.09 -5.07 16.20
C LEU A 68 17.14 -4.84 17.72
N ARG A 69 16.78 -5.84 18.53
CA ARG A 69 16.91 -5.76 20.00
C ARG A 69 18.37 -5.69 20.44
N LEU A 70 19.24 -6.51 19.84
CA LEU A 70 20.69 -6.48 20.12
C LEU A 70 21.31 -5.13 19.74
N LEU A 71 20.98 -4.59 18.55
CA LEU A 71 21.36 -3.24 18.14
C LEU A 71 20.87 -2.19 19.15
N SER A 72 19.60 -2.24 19.54
CA SER A 72 19.00 -1.26 20.46
C SER A 72 19.66 -1.24 21.86
N THR A 73 20.40 -2.30 22.20
CA THR A 73 21.15 -2.43 23.47
C THR A 73 22.67 -2.26 23.28
N LYS A 74 23.12 -1.85 22.09
CA LYS A 74 24.55 -1.69 21.73
C LYS A 74 25.38 -2.98 21.89
N LYS A 75 24.75 -4.16 21.82
CA LYS A 75 25.47 -5.45 21.87
C LYS A 75 26.14 -5.80 20.54
N ILE A 76 25.67 -5.20 19.45
CA ILE A 76 26.25 -5.33 18.11
C ILE A 76 26.36 -3.94 17.48
N ASP A 77 27.36 -3.77 16.61
CA ASP A 77 27.60 -2.51 15.92
C ASP A 77 26.70 -2.33 14.70
N ILE A 78 26.30 -1.09 14.41
CA ILE A 78 25.39 -0.81 13.29
C ILE A 78 26.04 -1.05 11.94
N MET A 79 27.35 -0.82 11.78
CA MET A 79 28.04 -1.02 10.51
C MET A 79 27.99 -2.48 10.08
N SER A 80 27.98 -3.39 11.05
CA SER A 80 27.86 -4.82 10.77
C SER A 80 26.53 -5.18 10.08
N VAL A 81 25.46 -4.39 10.24
CA VAL A 81 24.11 -4.71 9.74
C VAL A 81 23.47 -3.63 8.86
N TYR A 82 24.23 -2.58 8.53
CA TYR A 82 23.73 -1.42 7.79
C TYR A 82 23.07 -1.79 6.45
N ASP A 83 23.67 -2.75 5.72
CA ASP A 83 23.24 -3.20 4.40
C ASP A 83 22.31 -4.43 4.43
N LYS A 84 21.95 -4.93 5.62
CA LYS A 84 21.16 -6.16 5.77
C LYS A 84 19.67 -5.85 5.86
N LYS A 85 18.82 -6.65 5.20
CA LYS A 85 17.35 -6.47 5.27
C LYS A 85 16.81 -6.97 6.60
N ILE A 86 16.81 -6.10 7.62
CA ILE A 86 16.37 -6.43 8.99
C ILE A 86 15.27 -5.51 9.52
N ILE A 87 14.78 -4.58 8.71
CA ILE A 87 13.75 -3.62 9.13
C ILE A 87 12.41 -4.01 8.50
N PRO A 88 11.46 -4.57 9.26
CA PRO A 88 10.14 -4.89 8.75
C PRO A 88 9.31 -3.64 8.43
N LEU A 89 8.88 -3.55 7.17
CA LEU A 89 7.83 -2.66 6.73
C LEU A 89 6.44 -3.14 7.22
N SER A 90 5.44 -2.28 7.15
CA SER A 90 4.03 -2.65 7.42
C SER A 90 3.50 -3.72 6.47
N SER A 91 4.11 -3.86 5.29
CA SER A 91 3.81 -4.89 4.29
C SER A 91 4.48 -6.24 4.56
N GLU A 92 5.16 -6.40 5.71
CA GLU A 92 5.92 -7.60 6.11
C GLU A 92 7.19 -7.88 5.29
N LYS A 93 7.51 -7.03 4.31
CA LYS A 93 8.81 -7.03 3.63
C LYS A 93 9.90 -6.44 4.52
N LEU A 94 11.11 -6.97 4.43
CA LEU A 94 12.28 -6.45 5.13
C LEU A 94 13.07 -5.49 4.23
N VAL A 95 13.61 -4.41 4.82
CA VAL A 95 14.53 -3.46 4.19
C VAL A 95 15.75 -3.21 5.06
N SER A 96 16.80 -2.66 4.49
CA SER A 96 18.04 -2.32 5.22
C SER A 96 18.03 -0.89 5.77
N PHE A 97 18.96 -0.57 6.69
CA PHE A 97 19.17 0.82 7.11
C PHE A 97 19.61 1.69 5.94
N ARG A 98 20.49 1.15 5.07
CA ARG A 98 20.87 1.77 3.80
C ARG A 98 19.67 2.12 2.93
N ASP A 99 18.69 1.23 2.81
CA ASP A 99 17.47 1.50 2.02
C ASP A 99 16.61 2.63 2.60
N LEU A 100 16.69 2.87 3.91
CA LEU A 100 15.94 3.94 4.57
C LEU A 100 16.67 5.28 4.57
N ILE A 101 17.99 5.24 4.70
CA ILE A 101 18.83 6.43 4.91
C ILE A 101 19.39 6.97 3.60
N ASP A 102 19.90 6.09 2.73
CA ASP A 102 20.63 6.52 1.53
C ASP A 102 19.74 6.64 0.30
N LYS A 103 18.57 5.98 0.29
CA LYS A 103 17.62 6.08 -0.82
C LYS A 103 16.64 7.22 -0.58
N PRO A 104 16.43 8.10 -1.59
CA PRO A 104 15.43 9.15 -1.49
C PRO A 104 14.05 8.53 -1.24
N ASN A 105 13.30 9.16 -0.34
CA ASN A 105 11.93 8.83 -0.01
C ASN A 105 11.24 10.10 0.53
N ARG A 106 9.90 10.11 0.59
CA ARG A 106 9.15 11.25 1.13
C ARG A 106 9.15 11.35 2.66
N GLY A 107 9.77 10.38 3.34
CA GLY A 107 9.90 10.28 4.78
C GLY A 107 9.48 8.92 5.33
N ILE A 108 9.80 8.70 6.61
CA ILE A 108 9.62 7.43 7.28
C ILE A 108 8.49 7.53 8.30
N LEU A 109 7.58 6.57 8.26
CA LEU A 109 6.38 6.49 9.09
C LEU A 109 6.34 5.18 9.88
N PHE A 110 5.53 5.17 10.94
CA PHE A 110 5.17 3.94 11.65
C PHE A 110 3.71 3.59 11.41
N GLY A 111 3.44 2.34 11.03
CA GLY A 111 2.08 1.88 10.73
C GLY A 111 1.88 0.38 10.93
N LYS A 112 0.62 -0.04 10.99
CA LYS A 112 0.20 -1.46 10.87
C LYS A 112 -0.10 -1.76 9.40
N LYS A 113 -0.20 -3.04 9.02
CA LYS A 113 -0.71 -3.44 7.70
C LYS A 113 -2.14 -2.92 7.55
N SER A 114 -2.36 -2.01 6.61
CA SER A 114 -3.64 -1.34 6.38
C SER A 114 -3.64 -0.62 5.03
N VAL A 115 -4.84 -0.29 4.53
CA VAL A 115 -5.02 0.47 3.28
C VAL A 115 -4.26 1.80 3.31
N TRP A 116 -4.24 2.49 4.45
CA TRP A 116 -3.51 3.76 4.62
C TRP A 116 -1.99 3.59 4.51
N SER A 117 -1.47 2.47 5.01
CA SER A 117 -0.05 2.15 4.91
C SER A 117 0.34 1.80 3.49
N ASP A 118 -0.50 1.04 2.78
CA ASP A 118 -0.29 0.69 1.38
C ASP A 118 -0.30 1.94 0.50
N ASP A 119 -1.22 2.88 0.78
CA ASP A 119 -1.28 4.18 0.10
C ASP A 119 -0.02 5.02 0.32
N CYS A 120 0.41 5.18 1.58
CA CYS A 120 1.67 5.85 1.89
C CYS A 120 2.87 5.19 1.16
N ILE A 121 2.90 3.86 1.07
CA ILE A 121 3.94 3.14 0.33
C ILE A 121 3.90 3.47 -1.17
N ARG A 122 2.71 3.55 -1.79
CA ARG A 122 2.56 3.96 -3.21
C ARG A 122 3.04 5.38 -3.45
N GLN A 123 2.85 6.27 -2.48
CA GLN A 123 3.32 7.66 -2.50
C GLN A 123 4.82 7.79 -2.15
N ASP A 124 5.56 6.68 -2.12
CA ASP A 124 7.01 6.61 -1.81
C ASP A 124 7.39 7.06 -0.38
N TYR A 125 6.47 6.92 0.58
CA TYR A 125 6.84 6.88 1.99
C TYR A 125 7.33 5.49 2.40
N ARG A 126 8.20 5.43 3.41
CA ARG A 126 8.61 4.16 4.02
C ARG A 126 7.79 3.92 5.28
N VAL A 127 6.82 3.01 5.21
CA VAL A 127 5.97 2.68 6.36
C VAL A 127 6.56 1.48 7.10
N ILE A 128 7.22 1.75 8.22
CA ILE A 128 7.82 0.75 9.10
C ILE A 128 6.74 0.15 10.02
N SER A 129 6.87 -1.15 10.31
CA SER A 129 6.00 -1.82 11.27
C SER A 129 6.05 -1.15 12.64
N VAL A 130 4.88 -0.77 13.17
CA VAL A 130 4.76 -0.16 14.50
C VAL A 130 5.32 -1.07 15.63
N LYS A 131 5.41 -2.39 15.39
CA LYS A 131 5.94 -3.37 16.36
C LYS A 131 7.38 -3.07 16.79
N ILE A 132 8.17 -2.40 15.94
CA ILE A 132 9.59 -2.11 16.19
C ILE A 132 9.90 -0.65 16.46
N LYS A 133 8.85 0.17 16.67
CA LYS A 133 8.99 1.62 16.86
C LYS A 133 9.95 1.95 18.00
N ARG A 134 9.85 1.23 19.12
CA ARG A 134 10.67 1.49 20.32
C ARG A 134 12.15 1.17 20.07
N GLU A 135 12.42 0.03 19.43
CA GLU A 135 13.77 -0.43 19.10
C GLU A 135 14.43 0.54 18.14
N LEU A 136 13.75 0.96 17.07
CA LEU A 136 14.32 1.89 16.09
C LEU A 136 14.61 3.29 16.66
N LEU A 137 13.73 3.82 17.52
CA LEU A 137 14.00 5.09 18.18
C LEU A 137 15.25 5.01 19.07
N ARG A 138 15.43 3.90 19.80
CA ARG A 138 16.65 3.66 20.59
C ARG A 138 17.88 3.54 19.71
N ILE A 139 17.79 2.82 18.59
CA ILE A 139 18.90 2.68 17.64
C ILE A 139 19.28 4.05 17.08
N LYS A 140 18.30 4.86 16.67
CA LYS A 140 18.55 6.23 16.19
C LYS A 140 19.35 7.05 17.20
N THR A 141 18.94 7.06 18.48
CA THR A 141 19.64 7.77 19.55
C THR A 141 21.02 7.18 19.85
N ASN A 142 21.13 5.85 19.90
CA ASN A 142 22.35 5.15 20.29
C ASN A 142 23.51 5.32 19.31
N PHE A 143 23.19 5.42 18.02
CA PHE A 143 24.16 5.48 16.91
C PHE A 143 24.15 6.82 16.16
N ASN A 144 23.48 7.83 16.70
CA ASN A 144 23.33 9.17 16.12
C ASN A 144 22.93 9.17 14.63
N LEU A 145 21.86 8.45 14.29
CA LEU A 145 21.39 8.35 12.90
C LEU A 145 20.53 9.56 12.53
N GLU A 146 21.16 10.72 12.38
CA GLU A 146 20.46 12.00 12.11
C GLU A 146 19.62 11.94 10.83
N LYS A 147 20.18 11.33 9.77
CA LYS A 147 19.50 11.13 8.47
C LYS A 147 18.26 10.22 8.55
N LEU A 148 18.08 9.47 9.63
CA LEU A 148 16.90 8.63 9.83
C LEU A 148 15.76 9.49 10.38
N GLU A 149 15.09 10.23 9.51
CA GLU A 149 14.02 11.16 9.87
C GLU A 149 12.65 10.47 9.93
N PHE A 150 12.06 10.43 11.12
CA PHE A 150 10.70 9.95 11.33
C PHE A 150 9.74 11.14 11.29
N LEU A 151 8.70 11.03 10.48
CA LEU A 151 7.67 12.06 10.39
C LEU A 151 6.75 12.00 11.63
N ASP A 152 6.44 13.16 12.19
CA ASP A 152 5.47 13.31 13.28
C ASP A 152 4.03 13.40 12.74
N LYS A 153 3.67 12.41 11.92
CA LYS A 153 2.33 12.25 11.35
C LYS A 153 1.99 10.77 11.30
N THR A 154 0.72 10.45 11.44
CA THR A 154 0.20 9.11 11.26
C THR A 154 0.06 8.78 9.77
N VAL A 155 0.08 7.48 9.44
CA VAL A 155 -0.25 7.01 8.07
C VAL A 155 -1.62 7.52 7.60
N LYS A 156 -2.56 7.77 8.52
CA LYS A 156 -3.89 8.30 8.19
C LYS A 156 -3.87 9.79 7.85
N GLU A 157 -3.01 10.58 8.49
CA GLU A 157 -2.88 12.02 8.21
C GLU A 157 -2.08 12.29 6.93
N LEU A 158 -1.15 11.40 6.58
CA LEU A 158 -0.31 11.51 5.39
C LEU A 158 -0.80 10.73 4.20
N SER A 159 -1.65 9.72 4.39
CA SER A 159 -2.47 9.16 3.33
C SER A 159 -3.40 10.27 2.86
N ARG A 160 -2.87 11.06 1.93
CA ARG A 160 -3.61 12.04 1.18
C ARG A 160 -4.24 11.24 0.04
N ARG A 161 -5.57 11.17 0.05
CA ARG A 161 -6.39 11.37 -1.15
C ARG A 161 -6.27 10.26 -2.21
N GLY A 162 -7.31 9.43 -2.32
CA GLY A 162 -7.39 8.30 -3.26
C GLY A 162 -8.12 7.07 -2.72
N TYR A 163 -8.92 7.23 -1.65
CA TYR A 163 -9.71 6.12 -1.14
C TYR A 163 -10.91 5.90 -2.06
N HIS A 164 -10.76 5.00 -3.03
CA HIS A 164 -11.87 4.51 -3.83
C HIS A 164 -12.38 3.19 -3.24
N LYS A 165 -13.64 3.15 -2.84
CA LYS A 165 -14.32 1.89 -2.50
C LYS A 165 -15.65 1.82 -3.24
N ARG A 166 -15.87 0.74 -4.00
CA ARG A 166 -17.19 0.41 -4.52
C ARG A 166 -18.14 0.03 -3.40
N LEU A 167 -19.37 0.46 -3.52
CA LEU A 167 -20.46 0.26 -2.59
C LEU A 167 -21.59 -0.52 -3.26
N GLN A 168 -22.46 -1.11 -2.45
CA GLN A 168 -23.70 -1.67 -2.94
C GLN A 168 -24.74 -0.55 -3.07
N LEU A 169 -25.72 -0.69 -3.96
CA LEU A 169 -26.76 0.32 -4.12
C LEU A 169 -27.54 0.56 -2.81
N THR A 170 -27.66 -0.46 -1.95
CA THR A 170 -28.27 -0.36 -0.61
C THR A 170 -27.52 0.60 0.34
N ASP A 171 -26.28 0.98 0.03
CA ASP A 171 -25.50 1.94 0.81
C ASP A 171 -25.88 3.40 0.51
N LEU A 172 -26.69 3.64 -0.52
CA LEU A 172 -27.24 4.94 -0.88
C LEU A 172 -28.45 5.24 0.03
N LYS A 173 -28.41 6.35 0.78
CA LYS A 173 -29.46 6.63 1.78
C LYS A 173 -30.61 7.44 1.23
N LYS A 174 -30.35 8.24 0.21
CA LYS A 174 -31.31 9.15 -0.42
C LYS A 174 -30.94 9.33 -1.89
N ASN A 175 -31.84 9.95 -2.65
CA ASN A 175 -31.59 10.31 -4.03
C ASN A 175 -31.32 9.12 -4.98
N HIS A 176 -31.89 7.95 -4.71
CA HIS A 176 -31.82 6.79 -5.59
C HIS A 176 -32.19 7.13 -7.05
N GLN A 177 -33.13 8.06 -7.26
CA GLN A 177 -33.50 8.50 -8.60
C GLN A 177 -32.32 9.08 -9.40
N TYR A 178 -31.32 9.70 -8.76
CA TYR A 178 -30.19 10.29 -9.47
C TYR A 178 -29.13 9.25 -9.84
N TYR A 179 -29.06 8.12 -9.13
CA TYR A 179 -28.27 6.97 -9.59
C TYR A 179 -28.83 6.39 -10.89
N TYR A 180 -30.14 6.13 -10.93
CA TYR A 180 -30.82 5.63 -12.13
C TYR A 180 -30.82 6.67 -13.27
N MET A 181 -30.91 7.96 -12.95
CA MET A 181 -30.72 9.02 -13.94
C MET A 181 -29.33 8.97 -14.59
N MET A 182 -28.28 8.68 -13.82
CA MET A 182 -26.93 8.52 -14.36
C MET A 182 -26.84 7.30 -15.29
N GLN A 183 -27.53 6.19 -14.97
CA GLN A 183 -27.62 5.02 -15.86
C GLN A 183 -28.27 5.38 -17.21
N GLU A 184 -29.38 6.13 -17.19
CA GLU A 184 -30.01 6.61 -18.43
C GLU A 184 -29.10 7.53 -19.22
N LEU A 185 -28.51 8.54 -18.57
CA LEU A 185 -27.60 9.48 -19.24
C LEU A 185 -26.41 8.76 -19.87
N ASN A 186 -25.92 7.71 -19.23
CA ASN A 186 -24.84 6.88 -19.72
C ASN A 186 -25.22 6.17 -21.03
N GLU A 187 -26.41 5.55 -21.10
CA GLU A 187 -26.92 4.95 -22.35
C GLU A 187 -27.06 6.01 -23.47
N TYR A 188 -27.58 7.20 -23.13
CA TYR A 188 -27.73 8.30 -24.11
C TYR A 188 -26.41 8.83 -24.63
N ILE A 189 -25.41 9.02 -23.75
CA ILE A 189 -24.08 9.49 -24.13
C ILE A 189 -23.42 8.42 -25.01
N PHE A 190 -23.45 7.15 -24.58
CA PHE A 190 -22.86 6.05 -25.32
C PHE A 190 -23.40 5.99 -26.76
N GLY A 191 -24.73 6.00 -26.95
CA GLY A 191 -25.34 5.97 -28.28
C GLY A 191 -25.08 7.20 -29.16
N ARG A 192 -24.49 8.28 -28.61
CA ARG A 192 -24.02 9.44 -29.39
C ARG A 192 -22.54 9.36 -29.74
N LEU A 193 -21.76 8.66 -28.92
CA LEU A 193 -20.32 8.51 -29.12
C LEU A 193 -20.00 7.36 -30.06
N TYR A 194 -20.74 6.26 -29.93
CA TYR A 194 -20.48 5.01 -30.64
C TYR A 194 -21.66 4.70 -31.55
N ASN A 195 -21.36 4.33 -32.79
CA ASN A 195 -22.36 3.74 -33.67
C ASN A 195 -22.52 2.27 -33.28
N HIS A 196 -23.75 1.75 -33.32
CA HIS A 196 -24.09 0.36 -32.92
C HIS A 196 -23.39 -0.76 -33.72
N ASP A 197 -22.49 -0.42 -34.64
CA ASP A 197 -21.77 -1.37 -35.51
C ASP A 197 -20.38 -1.77 -34.97
N GLU A 198 -19.92 -1.18 -33.85
CA GLU A 198 -18.65 -1.53 -33.19
C GLU A 198 -18.88 -2.36 -31.93
N ASP A 199 -17.94 -3.26 -31.58
CA ASP A 199 -17.95 -4.17 -30.41
C ASP A 199 -17.80 -3.43 -29.05
N ASP A 200 -18.19 -2.15 -28.99
CA ASP A 200 -18.14 -1.35 -27.77
C ASP A 200 -19.38 -1.61 -26.90
N ASP A 201 -19.14 -1.81 -25.60
CA ASP A 201 -20.19 -1.97 -24.60
C ASP A 201 -20.37 -0.68 -23.79
N VAL A 202 -21.62 -0.42 -23.39
CA VAL A 202 -21.95 0.66 -22.45
C VAL A 202 -21.23 0.40 -21.13
N ARG A 203 -20.43 1.36 -20.65
CA ARG A 203 -19.71 1.22 -19.37
C ARG A 203 -20.68 1.04 -18.21
N GLU A 204 -20.42 0.08 -17.32
CA GLU A 204 -21.26 -0.17 -16.15
C GLU A 204 -21.20 1.02 -15.17
N ILE A 205 -22.36 1.60 -14.82
CA ILE A 205 -22.44 2.56 -13.72
C ILE A 205 -22.52 1.82 -12.39
N SER A 206 -21.63 2.15 -11.47
CA SER A 206 -21.62 1.61 -10.11
C SER A 206 -21.53 2.73 -9.06
N LEU A 207 -21.93 2.41 -7.82
CA LEU A 207 -21.83 3.33 -6.68
C LEU A 207 -20.51 3.12 -5.95
N GLY A 208 -19.92 4.20 -5.44
CA GLY A 208 -18.74 4.11 -4.60
C GLY A 208 -18.64 5.24 -3.58
N ILE A 209 -17.50 5.31 -2.90
CA ILE A 209 -17.09 6.43 -2.09
C ILE A 209 -15.67 6.80 -2.47
N SER A 210 -15.46 8.10 -2.67
CA SER A 210 -14.15 8.71 -2.90
C SER A 210 -14.02 9.98 -2.08
N ASP A 211 -12.82 10.20 -1.54
CA ASP A 211 -12.44 11.42 -0.80
C ASP A 211 -11.85 12.50 -1.71
N ILE A 212 -11.64 12.19 -2.99
CA ILE A 212 -10.95 13.07 -3.95
C ILE A 212 -11.72 13.35 -5.22
N ALA A 213 -12.61 12.45 -5.61
CA ALA A 213 -13.23 12.48 -6.91
C ALA A 213 -14.74 12.28 -6.78
N ASN A 214 -15.48 12.96 -7.65
CA ASN A 214 -16.91 12.78 -7.76
C ASN A 214 -17.27 11.48 -8.50
N ALA A 215 -16.37 10.99 -9.35
CA ALA A 215 -16.44 9.70 -10.00
C ALA A 215 -15.03 9.19 -10.34
N TRP A 216 -14.93 7.94 -10.79
CA TRP A 216 -13.72 7.38 -11.40
C TRP A 216 -14.07 6.21 -12.32
N THR A 217 -13.23 5.95 -13.31
CA THR A 217 -13.41 4.91 -14.32
C THR A 217 -12.13 4.08 -14.48
N ASP A 218 -12.24 2.88 -15.04
CA ASP A 218 -11.08 2.21 -15.62
C ASP A 218 -10.81 2.62 -17.07
N GLY A 219 -11.68 3.44 -17.67
CA GLY A 219 -11.62 3.92 -19.04
C GLY A 219 -12.24 2.97 -20.07
N TRP A 220 -12.78 1.82 -19.63
CA TRP A 220 -13.13 0.72 -20.54
C TRP A 220 -14.47 0.08 -20.14
N SER A 221 -14.60 -0.42 -18.92
CA SER A 221 -15.71 -1.29 -18.53
C SER A 221 -16.66 -0.65 -17.53
N TYR A 222 -16.23 0.32 -16.73
CA TYR A 222 -17.09 0.90 -15.69
C TYR A 222 -16.83 2.37 -15.39
N ILE A 223 -17.85 3.02 -14.82
CA ILE A 223 -17.76 4.32 -14.18
C ILE A 223 -18.36 4.17 -12.78
N THR A 224 -17.61 4.56 -11.75
CA THR A 224 -18.07 4.56 -10.35
C THR A 224 -18.34 5.98 -9.92
N VAL A 225 -19.57 6.30 -9.49
CA VAL A 225 -19.92 7.62 -8.94
C VAL A 225 -19.87 7.61 -7.42
N SER A 226 -19.34 8.68 -6.84
CA SER A 226 -19.22 8.84 -5.39
C SER A 226 -20.60 9.10 -4.76
N ARG A 227 -20.93 8.39 -3.68
CA ARG A 227 -22.19 8.52 -2.95
C ARG A 227 -22.47 9.97 -2.51
N PRO A 228 -21.51 10.73 -1.92
CA PRO A 228 -21.72 12.14 -1.60
C PRO A 228 -22.17 12.99 -2.80
N THR A 229 -21.69 12.68 -4.01
CA THR A 229 -22.11 13.36 -5.24
C THR A 229 -23.59 13.12 -5.51
N ILE A 230 -24.04 11.86 -5.55
CA ILE A 230 -25.47 11.52 -5.77
C ILE A 230 -26.37 12.06 -4.66
N GLU A 231 -25.95 11.93 -3.40
CA GLU A 231 -26.70 12.40 -2.24
C GLU A 231 -26.72 13.93 -2.10
N GLY A 232 -25.78 14.64 -2.74
CA GLY A 232 -25.67 16.09 -2.73
C GLY A 232 -26.63 16.78 -3.70
N LEU A 233 -27.07 16.09 -4.76
CA LEU A 233 -27.94 16.65 -5.79
C LEU A 233 -29.33 17.03 -5.23
N GLN A 234 -29.84 18.19 -5.65
CA GLN A 234 -31.06 18.79 -5.09
C GLN A 234 -32.24 18.71 -6.08
N ASN A 235 -32.08 19.27 -7.28
CA ASN A 235 -33.13 19.34 -8.30
C ASN A 235 -32.74 18.56 -9.57
N LYS A 236 -33.74 18.27 -10.41
CA LYS A 236 -33.60 17.39 -11.58
C LYS A 236 -32.70 18.01 -12.65
N GLU A 237 -32.90 19.28 -12.96
CA GLU A 237 -32.17 20.00 -14.02
C GLU A 237 -30.68 20.07 -13.69
N GLU A 238 -30.34 20.46 -12.46
CA GLU A 238 -28.97 20.46 -11.93
C GLU A 238 -28.36 19.05 -11.92
N ALA A 239 -29.13 18.05 -11.48
CA ALA A 239 -28.68 16.66 -11.47
C ALA A 239 -28.31 16.18 -12.88
N ILE A 240 -29.12 16.50 -13.89
CA ILE A 240 -28.84 16.11 -15.27
C ILE A 240 -27.54 16.73 -15.78
N VAL A 241 -27.35 18.04 -15.56
CA VAL A 241 -26.12 18.73 -16.00
C VAL A 241 -24.89 18.16 -15.29
N ASN A 242 -24.92 18.08 -13.96
CA ASN A 242 -23.78 17.58 -13.17
C ASN A 242 -23.41 16.14 -13.53
N LEU A 243 -24.40 15.25 -13.68
CA LEU A 243 -24.16 13.85 -14.03
C LEU A 243 -23.67 13.71 -15.48
N TRP A 244 -24.20 14.52 -16.41
CA TRP A 244 -23.73 14.54 -17.79
C TRP A 244 -22.28 15.03 -17.88
N GLU A 245 -21.91 16.09 -17.16
CA GLU A 245 -20.52 16.58 -17.13
C GLU A 245 -19.56 15.51 -16.59
N ILE A 246 -19.95 14.82 -15.51
CA ILE A 246 -19.20 13.69 -14.95
C ILE A 246 -19.04 12.60 -16.00
N LEU A 247 -20.12 12.17 -16.66
CA LEU A 247 -20.02 11.10 -17.67
C LEU A 247 -19.12 11.52 -18.84
N CYS A 248 -19.25 12.76 -19.33
CA CYS A 248 -18.36 13.26 -20.39
C CYS A 248 -16.89 13.23 -19.96
N HIS A 249 -16.60 13.62 -18.72
CA HIS A 249 -15.27 13.54 -18.14
C HIS A 249 -14.77 12.10 -18.10
N GLU A 250 -15.57 11.17 -17.58
CA GLU A 250 -15.16 9.77 -17.42
C GLU A 250 -15.00 9.05 -18.78
N TYR A 251 -15.85 9.33 -19.77
CA TYR A 251 -15.69 8.81 -21.14
C TYR A 251 -14.44 9.35 -21.85
N SER A 252 -13.91 10.49 -21.43
CA SER A 252 -12.67 11.05 -21.99
C SER A 252 -11.43 10.26 -21.58
N HIS A 253 -11.52 9.46 -20.51
CA HIS A 253 -10.46 8.54 -20.10
C HIS A 253 -10.48 7.29 -21.00
N THR A 254 -9.33 6.99 -21.61
CA THR A 254 -9.09 5.84 -22.49
C THR A 254 -8.20 4.76 -21.86
N THR A 255 -7.70 4.97 -20.65
CA THR A 255 -6.82 4.00 -19.95
C THR A 255 -7.14 3.92 -18.47
N ASN A 256 -6.81 2.78 -17.85
CA ASN A 256 -6.99 2.53 -16.42
C ASN A 256 -5.89 3.15 -15.54
N ASN A 257 -5.06 4.04 -16.09
CA ASN A 257 -3.86 4.49 -15.42
C ASN A 257 -4.23 5.32 -14.20
N THR A 258 -4.23 4.65 -13.05
CA THR A 258 -4.26 5.21 -11.68
C THR A 258 -3.08 6.12 -11.37
N LYS A 259 -2.17 6.33 -12.33
CA LYS A 259 -1.27 7.48 -12.32
C LYS A 259 -2.10 8.72 -12.63
N GLU A 260 -2.68 9.25 -11.55
CA GLU A 260 -3.23 10.59 -11.39
C GLU A 260 -2.84 11.55 -12.53
N ASP A 261 -3.87 12.13 -13.16
CA ASP A 261 -3.77 13.42 -13.86
C ASP A 261 -2.88 13.49 -15.10
N GLN A 262 -3.16 12.67 -16.11
CA GLN A 262 -2.88 13.15 -17.47
C GLN A 262 -4.16 13.63 -18.12
N HIS A 263 -4.76 14.67 -17.53
CA HIS A 263 -5.52 15.70 -18.25
C HIS A 263 -4.56 16.44 -19.21
N ASN A 264 -4.00 15.68 -20.13
CA ASN A 264 -3.09 16.16 -21.15
C ASN A 264 -3.91 16.67 -22.34
N TYR A 265 -3.22 17.09 -23.39
CA TYR A 265 -3.90 17.59 -24.59
C TYR A 265 -4.93 16.60 -25.15
N SER A 266 -4.58 15.31 -25.27
CA SER A 266 -5.51 14.29 -25.78
C SER A 266 -6.76 14.10 -24.92
N PHE A 267 -6.64 14.23 -23.59
CA PHE A 267 -7.81 14.18 -22.72
C PHE A 267 -8.76 15.35 -23.02
N TYR A 268 -8.24 16.57 -23.08
CA TYR A 268 -9.08 17.75 -23.30
C TYR A 268 -9.69 17.79 -24.71
N ASP A 269 -8.97 17.31 -25.71
CA ASP A 269 -9.46 17.15 -27.08
C ASP A 269 -10.64 16.16 -27.10
N ASN A 270 -10.47 14.97 -26.52
CA ASN A 270 -11.54 13.98 -26.37
C ASN A 270 -12.74 14.54 -25.59
N TYR A 271 -12.49 15.24 -24.49
CA TYR A 271 -13.55 15.85 -23.68
C TYR A 271 -14.35 16.87 -24.48
N HIS A 272 -13.66 17.73 -25.23
CA HIS A 272 -14.30 18.73 -26.08
C HIS A 272 -15.16 18.07 -27.17
N ASP A 273 -14.67 17.01 -27.80
CA ASP A 273 -15.41 16.24 -28.80
C ASP A 273 -16.65 15.56 -28.20
N ILE A 274 -16.51 14.92 -27.05
CA ILE A 274 -17.62 14.24 -26.35
C ILE A 274 -18.69 15.25 -25.95
N VAL A 275 -18.29 16.39 -25.37
CA VAL A 275 -19.20 17.48 -25.02
C VAL A 275 -19.93 17.97 -26.27
N SER A 276 -19.20 18.25 -27.35
CA SER A 276 -19.77 18.74 -28.61
C SER A 276 -20.80 17.79 -29.21
N LYS A 277 -20.53 16.47 -29.20
CA LYS A 277 -21.43 15.43 -29.72
C LYS A 277 -22.67 15.20 -28.87
N THR A 278 -22.57 15.40 -27.56
CA THR A 278 -23.62 15.00 -26.61
C THR A 278 -24.48 16.18 -26.13
N LEU A 279 -24.01 17.43 -26.25
CA LEU A 279 -24.69 18.63 -25.77
C LEU A 279 -26.13 18.75 -26.28
N SER A 280 -26.39 18.41 -27.55
CA SER A 280 -27.75 18.47 -28.12
C SER A 280 -28.74 17.52 -27.41
N SER A 281 -28.23 16.42 -26.85
CA SER A 281 -29.05 15.42 -26.15
C SER A 281 -29.52 15.89 -24.77
N LEU A 282 -28.85 16.87 -24.14
CA LEU A 282 -29.23 17.35 -22.82
C LEU A 282 -30.67 17.85 -22.75
N SER A 283 -31.09 18.64 -23.74
CA SER A 283 -32.47 19.16 -23.81
C SER A 283 -33.51 18.03 -23.85
N HIS A 284 -33.21 16.95 -24.58
CA HIS A 284 -34.03 15.75 -24.65
C HIS A 284 -34.04 15.04 -23.28
N CYS A 285 -32.87 14.77 -22.71
CA CYS A 285 -32.75 14.14 -21.39
C CYS A 285 -33.52 14.92 -20.31
N MET A 286 -33.43 16.25 -20.29
CA MET A 286 -34.18 17.12 -19.36
C MET A 286 -35.69 16.96 -19.48
N LYS A 287 -36.19 16.77 -20.70
CA LYS A 287 -37.62 16.58 -20.97
C LYS A 287 -38.10 15.18 -20.61
N TYR A 288 -37.32 14.14 -20.96
CA TYR A 288 -37.78 12.75 -20.91
C TYR A 288 -37.41 12.01 -19.62
N ILE A 289 -36.23 12.26 -19.04
CA ILE A 289 -35.78 11.58 -17.82
C ILE A 289 -36.50 12.19 -16.61
N SER A 290 -37.70 11.70 -16.36
CA SER A 290 -38.54 12.12 -15.24
C SER A 290 -38.48 11.11 -14.10
N ARG A 291 -38.81 11.55 -12.87
CA ARG A 291 -38.93 10.64 -11.72
C ARG A 291 -39.96 9.53 -11.96
N LYS A 292 -41.04 9.82 -12.69
CA LYS A 292 -42.06 8.84 -13.06
C LYS A 292 -41.46 7.76 -13.97
N PHE A 293 -40.81 8.18 -15.05
CA PHE A 293 -40.13 7.29 -15.98
C PHE A 293 -39.11 6.38 -15.28
N LEU A 294 -38.25 6.95 -14.43
CA LEU A 294 -37.24 6.18 -13.71
C LEU A 294 -37.88 5.14 -12.78
N LYS A 295 -38.96 5.49 -12.06
CA LYS A 295 -39.67 4.55 -11.19
C LYS A 295 -40.30 3.40 -11.98
N GLU A 296 -40.87 3.70 -13.14
CA GLU A 296 -41.48 2.70 -14.00
C GLU A 296 -40.44 1.73 -14.59
N LYS A 297 -39.28 2.24 -15.03
CA LYS A 297 -38.21 1.41 -15.62
C LYS A 297 -37.45 0.58 -14.58
N TYR A 298 -37.12 1.15 -13.42
CA TYR A 298 -36.20 0.54 -12.46
C TYR A 298 -36.87 0.01 -11.17
N ASN A 299 -38.15 0.29 -10.96
CA ASN A 299 -38.91 -0.16 -9.79
C ASN A 299 -38.22 0.12 -8.44
N PHE A 300 -37.82 1.38 -8.21
CA PHE A 300 -37.13 1.84 -7.00
C PHE A 300 -37.94 2.83 -6.14
#